data_AF-A0A842SJN1-F1
#
_entry.id   AF-A0A842SJN1-F1
#
_cell.length_a   1.000
_cell.length_b   1.000
_cell.length_c   1.000
_cell.angle_alpha   90.00
_cell.angle_beta   90.00
_cell.angle_gamma   90.00
#
_symmetry.space_group_name_H-M   'P 1'
#
loop_
_entity.id
_entity.type
_entity.pdbx_description
1 polymer ?
#
loop_
_entity_poly.entity_id
_entity_poly.type
_entity_poly.pdbx_seq_one_letter_code
_entity_poly.pdbx_strand_id
1 'polypeptide(L)' 'MSERKYKYHTVNLPETLAQKIEEVIDSGNHGYTSIPDFVKTAVRRYLRDLGYLV' A
#
# COMPACT_ATOMS: atom_id res chain seq x y z
N MET A 1 11.76 -26.06 6.91
CA MET A 1 10.67 -25.10 7.17
C MET A 1 11.00 -23.85 6.39
N SER A 2 10.32 -23.60 5.28
CA SER A 2 10.57 -22.46 4.39
C SER A 2 10.56 -21.15 5.18
N GLU A 3 11.70 -20.46 5.24
CA GLU A 3 11.76 -19.08 5.74
C GLU A 3 10.81 -18.26 4.90
N ARG A 4 9.73 -17.74 5.49
CA ARG A 4 8.82 -16.84 4.78
C ARG A 4 9.63 -15.62 4.36
N LYS A 5 9.94 -15.55 3.07
CA LYS A 5 10.84 -14.59 2.41
C LYS A 5 10.40 -13.12 2.54
N TYR A 6 9.25 -12.86 3.17
CA TYR A 6 8.67 -11.53 3.34
C TYR A 6 8.32 -11.31 4.82
N LYS A 7 9.01 -10.36 5.45
CA LYS A 7 8.66 -9.85 6.78
C LYS A 7 7.63 -8.72 6.59
N TYR A 8 6.41 -8.95 7.04
CA TYR A 8 5.34 -7.93 7.03
C TYR A 8 5.16 -7.36 8.44
N HIS A 9 4.81 -6.08 8.50
CA HIS A 9 4.45 -5.40 9.74
C HIS A 9 3.03 -4.85 9.63
N THR A 10 2.25 -4.98 10.70
CA THR A 10 0.91 -4.37 10.80
C THR A 10 1.06 -2.91 11.21
N VAL A 11 0.31 -2.03 10.55
CA VAL A 11 0.21 -0.60 10.90
C VAL A 11 -1.25 -0.24 11.13
N ASN A 12 -1.51 0.64 12.08
CA ASN A 12 -2.85 1.19 12.28
C ASN A 12 -3.07 2.33 11.28
N LEU A 13 -4.17 2.26 10.54
CA LEU A 13 -4.60 3.28 9.58
C LEU A 13 -5.97 3.81 10.02
N PRO A 14 -6.19 5.14 10.02
CA PRO A 14 -7.53 5.71 10.21
C PRO A 14 -8.54 5.09 9.25
N GLU A 15 -9.72 4.75 9.77
CA GLU A 15 -10.79 4.09 9.01
C GLU A 15 -11.19 4.91 7.77
N THR A 16 -11.24 6.23 7.90
CA THR A 16 -11.57 7.13 6.80
C THR A 16 -10.58 7.03 5.63
N LEU A 17 -9.29 6.78 5.91
CA LEU A 17 -8.30 6.54 4.87
C LEU A 17 -8.44 5.14 4.27
N ALA A 18 -8.73 4.14 5.09
CA ALA A 18 -8.97 2.77 4.60
C ALA A 18 -10.15 2.74 3.62
N GLN A 19 -11.27 3.38 3.98
CA GLN A 19 -12.46 3.51 3.12
C GLN A 19 -12.13 4.20 1.78
N LYS A 20 -11.31 5.26 1.79
CA LYS A 20 -10.87 5.91 0.55
C LYS A 20 -10.01 5.01 -0.34
N ILE A 21 -9.21 4.13 0.27
CA ILE A 21 -8.44 3.15 -0.50
C ILE A 21 -9.36 2.11 -1.13
N GLU A 22 -10.39 1.66 -0.41
CA GLU A 22 -11.42 0.76 -0.94
C GLU A 22 -12.15 1.39 -2.12
N GLU A 23 -12.61 2.64 -2.00
CA GLU A 23 -13.23 3.38 -3.11
C GLU A 23 -12.33 3.43 -4.36
N VAL A 24 -11.01 3.62 -4.17
CA VAL A 24 -10.03 3.62 -5.27
C VAL A 24 -9.93 2.25 -5.94
N ILE A 25 -9.91 1.16 -5.17
CA ILE A 25 -9.84 -0.20 -5.68
C ILE A 25 -11.13 -0.55 -6.42
N ASP A 26 -12.28 -0.27 -5.80
CA ASP A 26 -13.61 -0.54 -6.36
C ASP A 26 -13.87 0.25 -7.64
N SER A 27 -13.28 1.44 -7.77
CA SER A 27 -13.37 2.22 -9.00
C SER A 27 -12.75 1.53 -10.22
N GLY A 28 -11.80 0.60 -10.02
CA GLY A 28 -11.05 -0.07 -11.09
C GLY A 28 -10.16 0.83 -11.96
N ASN A 29 -10.20 2.15 -11.78
CA ASN A 29 -9.60 3.14 -12.68
C ASN A 29 -8.07 3.23 -12.58
N HIS A 30 -7.49 2.76 -11.47
CA HIS A 30 -6.07 2.94 -11.17
C HIS A 30 -5.25 1.64 -11.18
N GLY A 31 -5.87 0.52 -11.59
CA GLY A 31 -5.21 -0.79 -11.69
C GLY A 31 -4.85 -1.44 -10.34
N TYR A 32 -5.26 -0.84 -9.21
CA TYR A 32 -5.07 -1.43 -7.89
C TYR A 32 -6.07 -2.56 -7.66
N THR A 33 -5.56 -3.67 -7.11
CA THR A 33 -6.35 -4.89 -6.87
C THR A 33 -6.57 -5.18 -5.39
N SER A 34 -5.85 -4.48 -4.49
CA SER A 34 -5.96 -4.68 -3.05
C SER A 34 -5.37 -3.50 -2.26
N ILE A 35 -5.79 -3.34 -1.00
CA ILE A 35 -5.28 -2.30 -0.09
C ILE A 35 -3.76 -2.37 0.05
N PRO A 36 -3.13 -3.55 0.28
CA PRO A 36 -1.68 -3.61 0.40
C PRO A 36 -0.95 -3.18 -0.88
N ASP A 37 -1.54 -3.43 -2.05
CA ASP A 37 -0.95 -3.03 -3.33
C ASP A 37 -0.94 -1.50 -3.51
N PHE A 38 -2.06 -0.85 -3.20
CA PHE A 38 -2.15 0.60 -3.13
C PHE A 38 -1.14 1.18 -2.15
N VAL A 39 -1.12 0.68 -0.90
CA VAL A 39 -0.26 1.20 0.17
C VAL A 39 1.22 1.03 -0.18
N LYS A 40 1.64 -0.13 -0.70
CA LYS A 40 3.03 -0.35 -1.13
C LYS A 40 3.45 0.66 -2.20
N THR A 41 2.57 0.92 -3.17
CA THR A 41 2.86 1.85 -4.27
C THR A 41 2.94 3.29 -3.77
N ALA A 42 1.98 3.72 -2.95
CA ALA A 42 1.95 5.05 -2.35
C ALA A 42 3.18 5.32 -1.47
N VAL A 43 3.53 4.37 -0.59
CA VAL A 43 4.71 4.47 0.28
C VAL A 43 6.00 4.52 -0.54
N ARG A 44 6.16 3.65 -1.54
CA ARG A 44 7.35 3.68 -2.42
C ARG A 44 7.48 4.99 -3.17
N ARG A 45 6.38 5.51 -3.71
CA ARG A 45 6.37 6.80 -4.40
C ARG A 45 6.82 7.91 -3.47
N TYR A 46 6.22 8.00 -2.28
CA TYR A 46 6.56 9.04 -1.32
C TYR A 46 8.00 8.93 -0.81
N LEU A 47 8.49 7.72 -0.54
CA LEU A 47 9.88 7.53 -0.14
C LEU A 47 10.87 7.88 -1.27
N ARG A 48 10.53 7.65 -2.54
CA ARG A 48 11.32 8.11 -3.68
C ARG A 48 11.33 9.64 -3.77
N ASP A 49 10.17 10.28 -3.62
CA ASP A 49 10.05 11.74 -3.64
C ASP A 49 10.88 12.39 -2.53
N LEU A 50 10.99 11.72 -1.37
CA LEU A 50 11.83 12.12 -0.25
C LEU A 50 13.31 11.71 -0.38
N GLY A 51 13.70 10.98 -1.43
CA GLY A 51 15.09 10.56 -1.67
C GLY A 51 15.57 9.33 -0.86
N TYR A 52 14.67 8.61 -0.19
CA TYR A 52 14.99 7.40 0.57
C TYR A 52 14.96 6.12 -0.27
N LEU A 53 14.44 6.18 -1.50
CA LEU A 53 14.46 5.08 -2.47
C LEU A 53 14.88 5.60 -3.85
N VAL A 54 15.69 4.83 -4.56
CA VAL A 54 16.12 5.09 -5.95
C VAL A 54 15.21 4.30 -6.89
#